data_AF-A0A0G0M6W4-F1
#
_entry.id   AF-A0A0G0M6W4-F1
#
_cell.length_a   1.000
_cell.length_b   1.000
_cell.length_c   1.000
_cell.angle_alpha   90.00
_cell.angle_beta   90.00
_cell.angle_gamma   90.00
#
_symmetry.space_group_name_H-M   'P 1'
#
loop_
_entity.id
_entity.type
_entity.pdbx_description
1 polymer ?
#
loop_
_entity_poly.entity_id
_entity_poly.type
_entity_poly.pdbx_seq_one_letter_code
_entity_poly.pdbx_strand_id
1 'polypeptide(L)' 'MLKVKQEELVRLQKQQENLQNKLKLAQTPEFIEKEAREKLNLAKIGETIILVEEGETQAQTSQKETTIIPNWKKWWQMFF' A
#
# COMPACT_ATOMS: atom_id res chain seq x y z
N MET A 1 -24.52 -43.86 -4.56
CA MET A 1 -24.59 -43.20 -3.23
C MET A 1 -23.23 -43.09 -2.53
N LEU A 2 -22.43 -44.15 -2.37
CA LEU A 2 -21.13 -44.05 -1.67
C LEU A 2 -20.12 -43.09 -2.34
N LYS A 3 -19.97 -43.14 -3.67
CA LYS A 3 -19.03 -42.25 -4.40
C LYS A 3 -19.34 -40.76 -4.20
N VAL A 4 -20.62 -40.38 -4.30
CA VAL A 4 -21.07 -38.99 -4.09
C VAL A 4 -20.74 -38.51 -2.68
N LYS A 5 -20.94 -39.35 -1.66
CA LYS A 5 -20.56 -39.03 -0.27
C LYS A 5 -19.04 -38.90 -0.09
N GLN A 6 -18.26 -39.73 -0.79
CA GLN A 6 -16.80 -39.65 -0.78
C GLN A 6 -16.30 -38.34 -1.41
N GLU A 7 -16.87 -37.95 -2.55
CA GLU A 7 -16.55 -36.69 -3.25
C GLU A 7 -16.93 -35.47 -2.39
N GLU A 8 -18.08 -35.53 -1.73
CA GLU A 8 -18.52 -34.49 -0.80
C GLU A 8 -17.58 -34.37 0.40
N LEU A 9 -17.14 -35.48 0.99
CA LEU A 9 -16.14 -35.47 2.06
C LEU A 9 -14.83 -34.82 1.64
N VAL A 10 -14.30 -35.19 0.46
CA VAL A 10 -13.07 -34.59 -0.07
C VAL A 10 -13.23 -33.10 -0.30
N ARG A 11 -14.38 -32.66 -0.84
CA ARG A 11 -14.68 -31.24 -1.02
C ARG A 11 -14.71 -30.50 0.32
N LEU A 12 -15.40 -31.06 1.31
CA LEU A 12 -15.53 -30.45 2.64
C LEU A 12 -14.17 -30.37 3.35
N GLN A 13 -13.33 -31.41 3.25
CA GLN A 13 -11.98 -31.39 3.81
C GLN A 13 -11.12 -30.29 3.16
N LYS A 14 -11.17 -30.17 1.83
CA LYS A 14 -10.45 -29.11 1.11
C LYS A 14 -10.95 -27.71 1.49
N GLN A 15 -12.26 -27.55 1.69
CA GLN A 15 -12.85 -26.30 2.16
C GLN A 15 -12.40 -25.98 3.59
N GLN A 16 -12.41 -26.97 4.48
CA GLN A 16 -11.93 -26.83 5.85
C GLN A 16 -10.47 -26.37 5.88
N GLU A 17 -9.59 -27.03 5.11
CA GLU A 17 -8.18 -26.66 5.02
C GLU A 17 -8.00 -25.23 4.50
N ASN A 18 -8.73 -24.86 3.44
CA ASN A 18 -8.68 -23.51 2.88
C ASN A 18 -9.11 -22.45 3.91
N LEU A 19 -10.19 -22.71 4.65
CA LEU A 19 -10.69 -21.82 5.70
C LEU A 19 -9.71 -21.71 6.86
N GLN A 20 -9.09 -22.81 7.28
CA GLN A 20 -8.06 -22.78 8.32
C GLN A 20 -6.85 -21.96 7.89
N ASN A 21 -6.41 -22.07 6.63
CA ASN A 21 -5.30 -21.29 6.11
C ASN A 21 -5.64 -19.79 6.04
N LYS A 22 -6.85 -19.44 5.60
CA LYS A 22 -7.33 -18.05 5.64
C LYS A 22 -7.42 -17.50 7.05
N LEU A 23 -7.89 -18.30 8.00
CA LEU A 23 -8.00 -17.91 9.41
C LEU A 23 -6.62 -17.67 10.02
N LYS A 24 -5.64 -18.53 9.74
CA LYS A 24 -4.24 -18.31 10.16
C LYS A 24 -3.69 -17.00 9.60
N LEU A 25 -3.91 -16.74 8.31
CA LEU A 25 -3.46 -15.51 7.66
C LEU A 25 -4.14 -14.28 8.25
N ALA A 26 -5.45 -14.34 8.51
CA ALA A 26 -6.20 -13.24 9.09
C ALA A 26 -5.77 -12.88 10.52
N GLN A 27 -5.17 -13.83 11.24
CA GLN A 27 -4.66 -13.63 12.59
C GLN A 27 -3.22 -13.08 12.62
N THR A 28 -2.53 -12.98 11.47
CA THR A 28 -1.16 -12.47 11.48
C THR A 28 -1.14 -10.95 11.70
N PRO A 29 -0.10 -10.43 12.38
CA PRO A 29 0.02 -8.99 12.62
C PRO A 29 0.02 -8.16 11.33
N GLU A 30 0.61 -8.67 10.25
CA GLU A 30 0.71 -7.99 8.97
C GLU A 30 -0.67 -7.81 8.31
N PHE A 31 -1.52 -8.84 8.39
CA PHE A 31 -2.87 -8.76 7.86
C PHE A 31 -3.72 -7.78 8.68
N ILE A 32 -3.62 -7.83 10.00
CA ILE A 32 -4.35 -6.92 10.90
C ILE A 32 -3.95 -5.47 10.64
N GLU A 33 -2.64 -5.20 10.52
CA GLU A 33 -2.12 -3.87 10.21
C GLU A 33 -2.61 -3.38 8.83
N LYS A 34 -2.57 -4.26 7.83
CA LYS A 34 -3.06 -3.92 6.47
C LYS A 34 -4.54 -3.54 6.51
N GLU A 35 -5.37 -4.35 7.14
CA GLU A 35 -6.81 -4.08 7.26
C GLU A 35 -7.08 -2.81 8.07
N ALA A 36 -6.30 -2.54 9.13
CA ALA A 36 -6.40 -1.32 9.93
C ALA A 36 -6.04 -0.06 9.10
N ARG A 37 -4.98 -0.12 8.30
CA ARG A 37 -4.59 0.97 7.40
C ARG A 37 -5.63 1.20 6.31
N GLU A 38 -6.05 0.14 5.63
CA GLU A 38 -6.93 0.23 4.45
C GLU A 38 -8.39 0.55 4.80
N LYS A 39 -8.93 -0.02 5.88
CA LYS A 39 -10.36 0.12 6.21
C LYS A 39 -10.65 1.19 7.24
N LEU A 40 -9.72 1.42 8.17
CA LEU A 40 -9.95 2.31 9.30
C LEU A 40 -9.13 3.59 9.21
N ASN A 41 -8.30 3.74 8.18
CA ASN A 41 -7.31 4.82 8.08
C ASN A 41 -6.58 4.97 9.43
N LEU A 42 -6.19 3.85 10.03
CA LEU A 42 -5.40 3.85 11.25
C LEU A 42 -3.92 3.88 10.85
N ALA A 43 -3.18 4.76 11.50
CA ALA A 43 -1.73 4.85 11.37
C ALA A 43 -1.10 4.77 12.76
N LYS A 44 0.16 4.34 12.82
CA LYS A 44 0.89 4.26 14.08
C LYS A 44 1.21 5.66 14.60
N ILE A 45 1.53 5.74 15.89
CA ILE A 45 1.95 6.99 16.53
C ILE A 45 3.19 7.52 15.79
N GLY A 46 3.08 8.75 15.25
CA GLY A 46 4.13 9.39 14.47
C GLY A 46 3.99 9.25 12.95
N GLU A 47 2.99 8.52 12.45
CA GLU A 47 2.66 8.46 11.02
C GLU A 47 1.53 9.45 10.68
N THR A 48 1.63 10.11 9.52
CA THR A 48 0.60 11.01 8.98
C THR A 48 -0.02 10.40 7.73
N ILE A 49 -1.34 10.26 7.71
CA ILE A 49 -2.09 9.80 6.53
C ILE A 49 -2.30 10.98 5.61
N ILE A 50 -1.79 10.89 4.37
CA ILE A 50 -1.96 11.92 3.34
C ILE A 50 -2.92 11.34 2.30
N LEU A 51 -4.13 11.91 2.22
CA LEU A 51 -5.07 11.60 1.15
C LEU A 51 -4.80 12.57 0.01
N VAL A 52 -4.19 12.07 -1.06
CA VAL A 52 -3.95 12.87 -2.27
C VAL A 52 -5.16 12.72 -3.16
N GLU A 53 -5.93 13.80 -3.31
CA GLU A 53 -6.92 13.88 -4.38
C GLU A 53 -6.16 13.87 -5.71
N GLU A 54 -6.58 13.06 -6.67
CA GLU A 54 -6.10 13.11 -8.06
C GLU A 54 -6.62 14.39 -8.73
N GLY A 55 -6.34 15.55 -8.14
CA GLY A 55 -6.40 16.82 -8.83
C GLY A 55 -5.22 16.84 -9.78
N GLU A 56 -5.50 17.14 -11.06
CA GLU A 56 -4.48 17.33 -12.08
C GLU A 56 -3.35 18.16 -11.48
N THR A 57 -2.19 17.54 -11.29
CA THR A 57 -0.99 18.30 -10.97
C THR A 57 -0.68 19.04 -12.26
N GLN A 58 -1.35 20.17 -12.47
CA GLN A 58 -0.84 21.19 -13.36
C GLN A 58 0.47 21.60 -12.72
N ALA A 59 1.54 20.91 -13.11
CA ALA A 59 2.88 21.39 -12.96
C ALA A 59 2.82 22.79 -13.57
N GLN A 60 2.68 23.79 -12.70
CA GLN A 60 2.92 25.17 -13.06
C GLN A 60 4.39 25.20 -13.45
N THR A 61 4.61 24.89 -14.73
CA THR A 61 5.87 25.06 -15.42
C THR A 61 5.96 26.56 -15.52
N SER A 62 6.34 27.19 -14.41
CA SER A 62 6.94 28.49 -14.42
C SER A 62 8.15 28.28 -15.31
N GLN A 63 8.02 28.61 -16.58
CA GLN A 63 9.13 28.81 -17.49
C GLN A 63 9.92 29.99 -16.95
N LYS A 64 10.59 29.80 -15.81
CA LYS A 64 11.78 30.57 -15.49
C LYS A 64 12.78 30.08 -16.50
N GLU A 65 13.14 30.95 -17.43
CA GLU A 65 14.31 30.81 -18.26
C GLU A 65 15.48 30.41 -17.37
N THR A 66 15.74 29.11 -17.26
CA THR A 66 16.89 28.59 -16.54
C THR A 66 18.09 28.93 -17.39
N THR A 67 18.67 30.10 -17.14
CA THR A 67 20.06 30.34 -17.46
C THR A 67 20.84 29.14 -16.92
N ILE A 68 21.50 28.40 -17.81
CA ILE A 68 22.27 27.22 -17.43
C ILE A 68 23.52 27.73 -16.72
N ILE A 69 23.37 28.00 -15.42
CA ILE A 69 24.45 28.42 -14.55
C ILE A 69 25.15 27.15 -14.05
N PRO A 70 26.48 27.02 -14.25
CA PRO A 70 27.26 25.92 -13.69
C PRO A 70 27.12 25.83 -12.17
N ASN A 71 27.14 24.62 -11.62
CA ASN A 71 26.89 24.38 -10.20
C ASN A 71 27.82 25.16 -9.27
N TRP A 72 29.09 25.35 -9.64
CA TRP A 72 30.05 26.14 -8.84
C TRP A 72 29.61 27.60 -8.64
N LYS A 73 28.98 28.21 -9.65
CA LYS A 73 28.53 29.61 -9.59
C LYS A 73 27.28 29.74 -8.71
N LYS A 74 26.43 28.71 -8.70
CA LYS A 74 25.30 28.61 -7.75
C LYS A 74 25.80 28.61 -6.31
N TRP A 75 26.82 27.79 -6.01
CA TRP A 75 27.43 27.76 -4.67
C TRP A 75 28.03 29.10 -4.29
N TRP A 76 28.75 29.75 -5.20
CA TRP A 76 29.32 31.08 -4.94
C TRP A 76 28.25 32.10 -4.53
N GLN A 77 27.14 32.20 -5.28
CA GLN A 77 26.02 33.11 -4.97
C GLN A 77 25.34 32.82 -3.63
N MET A 78 25.50 31.62 -3.07
CA MET A 78 24.94 31.29 -1.76
C MET A 78 25.82 31.76 -0.60
N PHE A 79 27.12 31.98 -0.83
CA PHE A 79 28.10 32.26 0.22
C PHE A 79 28.76 33.65 0.12
N PHE A 80 28.66 34.33 -1.01
CA PHE A 80 29.25 35.65 -1.28
C PHE A 80 28.26 36.56 -2.02
#